data_AF-A0A484LFK5-F1
#
_entry.id   AF-A0A484LFK5-F1
#
_cell.length_a   1.000
_cell.length_b   1.000
_cell.length_c   1.000
_cell.angle_alpha   90.00
_cell.angle_beta   90.00
_cell.angle_gamma   90.00
#
_symmetry.space_group_name_H-M   'P 1'
#
loop_
_entity.id
_entity.type
_entity.pdbx_description
1 polymer ?
#
loop_
_entity_poly.entity_id
_entity_poly.type
_entity_poly.pdbx_seq_one_letter_code
_entity_poly.pdbx_strand_id
1 'polypeptide(L)'
;MESQVLVALGLSMLGGLSTSLGALFVIINPAPDLKMLGLLQGFAAGLMLSISFLDLAHNALNSIGFLRGNLWFFAGVAFFALISSFIPEPTLSFISDGQNKMT
;
A
#
# COMPACT_ATOMS: atom_id res chain seq x y z
N MET A 1 -25.87 4.21 13.71
CA MET A 1 -25.55 4.08 12.27
C MET A 1 -24.96 5.39 11.76
N GLU A 2 -25.55 6.56 12.01
CA GLU A 2 -24.97 7.86 11.60
C GLU A 2 -23.58 8.16 12.20
N SER A 3 -23.33 7.78 13.46
CA SER A 3 -22.03 8.00 14.12
C SER A 3 -20.87 7.26 13.45
N GLN A 4 -21.10 6.02 12.96
CA GLN A 4 -20.06 5.24 12.27
C GLN A 4 -19.72 5.84 10.91
N VAL A 5 -20.72 6.35 10.19
CA VAL A 5 -20.51 7.01 8.89
C VAL A 5 -19.70 8.29 9.08
N LEU A 6 -20.03 9.11 10.09
CA LEU A 6 -19.30 10.35 10.36
C LEU A 6 -17.84 10.08 10.77
N VAL A 7 -17.59 9.04 11.57
CA VAL A 7 -16.24 8.63 11.97
C VAL A 7 -15.45 8.08 10.78
N ALA A 8 -16.05 7.20 9.97
CA ALA A 8 -15.39 6.66 8.78
C ALA A 8 -15.05 7.76 7.77
N LEU A 9 -15.95 8.72 7.56
CA LEU A 9 -15.73 9.86 6.69
C LEU A 9 -14.63 10.79 7.24
N GLY A 10 -14.62 11.05 8.55
CA GLY A 10 -13.57 11.81 9.22
C GLY A 10 -12.19 11.15 9.08
N LEU A 11 -12.09 9.84 9.30
CA LEU A 11 -10.84 9.09 9.10
C LEU A 11 -10.40 9.09 7.63
N SER A 12 -11.33 8.94 6.69
CA SER A 12 -11.01 8.97 5.26
C SER A 12 -10.51 10.35 4.82
N MET A 13 -11.12 11.43 5.31
CA MET A 13 -10.66 12.80 5.03
C MET A 13 -9.28 13.04 5.66
N LEU A 14 -9.04 12.58 6.88
CA LEU A 14 -7.73 12.69 7.53
C LEU A 14 -6.64 11.96 6.73
N GLY A 15 -6.93 10.74 6.26
CA GLY A 15 -6.03 9.98 5.40
C GLY A 15 -5.74 10.70 4.09
N GLY A 16 -6.79 11.20 3.41
CA GLY A 16 -6.63 11.96 2.16
C GLY A 16 -5.86 13.26 2.32
N LEU A 17 -6.08 14.01 3.41
CA LEU A 17 -5.33 15.21 3.74
C LEU A 17 -3.86 14.89 4.02
N SER A 18 -3.57 13.78 4.71
CA SER A 18 -2.20 13.32 4.97
C SER A 18 -1.45 13.03 3.66
N THR A 19 -2.07 12.33 2.71
CA THR A 19 -1.49 12.09 1.38
C THR A 19 -1.29 13.39 0.60
N SER A 20 -2.27 14.30 0.66
CA SER A 20 -2.22 15.60 -0.03
C SER A 20 -1.08 16.48 0.48
N LEU A 21 -0.84 16.49 1.80
CA LEU A 21 0.30 17.18 2.39
C LEU A 21 1.63 16.57 1.96
N GLY A 22 1.72 15.24 1.88
CA GLY A 22 2.89 14.55 1.34
C GLY A 22 3.18 14.94 -0.11
N ALA A 23 2.14 14.98 -0.96
CA ALA A 23 2.26 15.40 -2.36
C ALA A 23 2.70 16.88 -2.48
N LEU A 24 2.13 17.77 -1.66
CA LEU A 24 2.51 19.19 -1.65
C LEU A 24 3.99 19.37 -1.24
N PHE A 25 4.46 18.61 -0.26
CA PHE A 25 5.87 18.63 0.15
C PHE A 25 6.82 18.20 -0.97
N VAL A 26 6.43 17.18 -1.75
CA VAL A 26 7.20 16.70 -2.92
C VAL A 26 7.24 17.74 -4.05
N ILE A 27 6.20 18.55 -4.22
CA ILE A 27 6.16 19.60 -5.27
C ILE A 27 7.04 20.81 -4.89
N ILE A 28 7.12 21.15 -3.60
CA ILE A 28 7.84 22.33 -3.12
C ILE A 28 9.35 22.05 -2.99
N ASN A 29 9.75 20.83 -2.61
CA ASN A 29 11.16 20.44 -2.51
C ASN A 29 11.69 19.85 -3.83
N PRO A 30 12.92 20.18 -4.25
CA PRO A 30 13.57 19.53 -5.39
C PRO A 30 13.69 18.02 -5.15
N ALA A 31 13.41 17.24 -6.21
CA ALA A 31 13.32 15.79 -6.30
C ALA A 31 13.83 15.01 -5.05
N PRO A 32 12.94 14.37 -4.28
CA PRO A 32 13.34 13.62 -3.10
C PRO A 32 14.22 12.42 -3.48
N ASP A 33 15.22 12.15 -2.63
CA ASP A 33 16.24 11.12 -2.87
C ASP A 33 15.62 9.71 -2.94
N LEU A 34 16.03 8.92 -3.93
CA LEU A 34 15.48 7.58 -4.16
C LEU A 34 15.66 6.63 -2.96
N LYS A 35 16.69 6.82 -2.12
CA LYS A 35 16.88 6.02 -0.90
C LYS A 35 15.84 6.39 0.15
N MET A 36 15.51 7.67 0.27
CA MET A 36 14.46 8.14 1.17
C MET A 36 13.08 7.67 0.70
N LEU A 37 12.82 7.69 -0.62
CA LEU A 37 11.59 7.11 -1.20
C LEU A 37 11.48 5.62 -0.92
N GLY A 38 12.55 4.86 -1.17
CA GLY A 38 12.57 3.43 -0.90
C GLY A 38 12.31 3.10 0.58
N LEU A 39 12.88 3.89 1.50
CA LEU A 39 12.64 3.74 2.94
C LEU A 39 11.18 4.03 3.30
N LEU A 40 10.62 5.13 2.81
CA LEU A 40 9.21 5.51 3.05
C LEU A 40 8.23 4.50 2.45
N GLN A 41 8.51 4.01 1.24
CA GLN A 41 7.69 3.00 0.57
C GLN A 41 7.77 1.65 1.28
N GLY A 42 8.96 1.25 1.77
CA GLY A 42 9.13 0.06 2.60
C GLY A 42 8.37 0.16 3.93
N PHE A 43 8.39 1.34 4.56
CA PHE A 43 7.60 1.60 5.77
C PHE A 43 6.09 1.49 5.51
N ALA A 44 5.60 2.09 4.42
CA ALA A 44 4.19 1.99 4.02
C ALA A 44 3.77 0.54 3.71
N ALA A 45 4.61 -0.20 2.98
CA ALA A 45 4.38 -1.62 2.69
C ALA A 45 4.33 -2.45 3.99
N GLY A 46 5.24 -2.20 4.93
CA GLY A 46 5.26 -2.87 6.24
C GLY A 46 3.99 -2.61 7.07
N LEU A 47 3.53 -1.36 7.14
CA LEU A 47 2.28 -1.01 7.81
C LEU A 47 1.08 -1.69 7.18
N MET A 48 0.99 -1.69 5.83
CA MET A 48 -0.10 -2.34 5.11
C MET A 48 -0.13 -3.85 5.34
N LEU A 49 1.03 -4.51 5.33
CA LEU A 49 1.13 -5.94 5.65
C LEU A 49 0.69 -6.21 7.09
N SER A 50 1.12 -5.38 8.04
CA SER A 50 0.75 -5.54 9.46
C SER A 50 -0.76 -5.47 9.66
N ILE A 51 -1.42 -4.46 9.08
CA ILE A 51 -2.88 -4.31 9.13
C ILE A 51 -3.56 -5.50 8.44
N SER A 52 -3.07 -5.92 7.28
CA SER A 52 -3.67 -7.03 6.52
C SER A 52 -3.64 -8.36 7.28
N PHE A 53 -2.52 -8.68 7.94
CA PHE A 53 -2.38 -9.95 8.67
C PHE A 53 -2.96 -9.91 10.09
N LEU A 54 -2.71 -8.83 10.85
CA LEU A 54 -3.10 -8.76 12.25
C LEU A 54 -4.57 -8.39 12.43
N ASP A 55 -5.13 -7.59 11.53
CA ASP A 55 -6.52 -7.15 11.60
C ASP A 55 -7.40 -7.98 10.67
N LEU A 56 -7.21 -7.85 9.35
CA LEU A 56 -8.11 -8.44 8.36
C LEU A 56 -8.08 -9.98 8.36
N ALA A 57 -6.89 -10.59 8.28
CA ALA A 57 -6.78 -12.05 8.23
C ALA A 57 -7.23 -12.71 9.53
N HIS A 58 -6.90 -12.12 10.68
CA HIS A 58 -7.32 -12.62 11.98
C HIS A 58 -8.85 -12.52 12.16
N ASN A 59 -9.43 -11.36 11.82
CA ASN A 59 -10.87 -11.14 11.88
C ASN A 59 -11.64 -12.05 10.90
N ALA A 60 -11.11 -12.27 9.69
CA ALA A 60 -11.71 -13.17 8.69
C ALA A 60 -11.70 -14.64 9.14
N LEU A 61 -10.61 -15.10 9.75
CA LEU A 61 -10.53 -16.44 10.33
C LEU A 61 -11.54 -16.63 11.46
N ASN A 62 -11.66 -15.64 12.34
CA ASN A 62 -12.56 -15.69 13.49
C ASN A 62 -14.04 -15.62 13.09
N SER A 63 -14.38 -14.87 12.04
CA SER A 63 -15.77 -14.63 11.63
C SER A 63 -16.35 -15.71 10.71
N ILE A 64 -15.55 -16.29 9.81
CA ILE A 64 -16.03 -17.14 8.70
C ILE A 64 -15.48 -18.59 8.78
N GLY A 65 -14.52 -18.82 9.67
CA GLY A 65 -13.83 -20.10 9.83
C GLY A 65 -12.66 -20.29 8.84
N PHE A 66 -11.65 -21.04 9.28
CA PHE A 66 -10.37 -21.21 8.57
C PHE A 66 -10.51 -21.58 7.09
N LEU A 67 -11.40 -22.54 6.78
CA LEU A 67 -11.52 -23.10 5.43
C LEU A 67 -12.13 -22.11 4.43
N ARG A 68 -13.20 -21.39 4.81
CA ARG A 68 -13.85 -20.39 3.94
C ARG A 68 -13.03 -19.11 3.83
N GLY A 69 -12.40 -18.68 4.93
CA GLY A 69 -11.51 -17.52 4.94
C GLY A 69 -10.32 -17.72 4.00
N ASN A 70 -9.69 -18.91 4.01
CA ASN A 70 -8.57 -19.22 3.13
C ASN A 70 -8.98 -19.25 1.65
N LEU A 71 -10.15 -19.82 1.32
CA LEU A 71 -10.66 -19.86 -0.06
C LEU A 71 -10.88 -18.45 -0.63
N TRP A 72 -11.48 -17.55 0.16
CA TRP A 72 -11.71 -16.16 -0.25
C TRP A 72 -10.40 -15.36 -0.31
N PHE A 73 -9.45 -15.62 0.58
CA PHE A 73 -8.14 -15.01 0.55
C PHE A 73 -7.40 -15.37 -0.75
N PHE A 74 -7.32 -16.65 -1.09
CA PHE A 74 -6.69 -17.10 -2.34
C PHE A 74 -7.44 -16.59 -3.58
N ALA A 75 -8.77 -16.55 -3.56
CA ALA A 75 -9.55 -15.95 -4.63
C ALA A 75 -9.23 -14.46 -4.82
N GLY A 76 -9.10 -13.70 -3.74
CA GLY A 76 -8.69 -12.29 -3.76
C GLY A 76 -7.28 -12.09 -4.32
N VAL A 77 -6.31 -12.92 -3.90
CA VAL A 77 -4.93 -12.88 -4.43
C VAL A 77 -4.89 -13.21 -5.92
N ALA A 78 -5.61 -14.25 -6.35
CA ALA A 78 -5.69 -14.61 -7.76
C ALA A 78 -6.33 -13.51 -8.62
N PHE A 79 -7.39 -12.87 -8.10
CA PHE A 79 -8.04 -11.74 -8.75
C PHE A 79 -7.10 -10.52 -8.87
N PHE A 80 -6.37 -10.20 -7.80
CA PHE A 80 -5.37 -9.13 -7.82
C PHE A 80 -4.24 -9.41 -8.80
N ALA A 81 -3.74 -10.65 -8.86
CA ALA A 81 -2.71 -11.07 -9.81
C ALA A 81 -3.19 -10.95 -11.27
N LEU A 82 -4.45 -11.27 -11.54
CA LEU A 82 -5.05 -11.10 -12.87
C LEU A 82 -5.12 -9.62 -13.26
N ILE A 83 -5.51 -8.75 -12.32
CA ILE A 83 -5.52 -7.28 -12.53
C ILE A 83 -4.11 -6.76 -12.77
N SER A 84 -3.15 -7.13 -11.93
CA SER A 84 -1.74 -6.73 -12.08
C SER A 84 -1.16 -7.21 -13.41
N SER A 85 -1.50 -8.42 -13.88
CA SER A 85 -1.11 -8.87 -15.21
C SER A 85 -1.77 -8.09 -16.34
N PHE A 86 -2.95 -7.52 -16.12
CA PHE A 86 -3.69 -6.71 -17.10
C PHE A 86 -3.19 -5.27 -17.18
N ILE A 87 -2.55 -4.77 -16.13
CA ILE A 87 -1.95 -3.43 -16.06
C ILE A 87 -0.43 -3.63 -15.97
N PRO A 88 0.27 -3.71 -17.12
CA PRO A 88 1.72 -3.83 -17.12
C PRO A 88 2.34 -2.65 -16.37
N GLU A 89 3.04 -2.94 -15.27
CA GLU A 89 3.78 -1.89 -14.58
C GLU A 89 4.96 -1.45 -15.46
N PRO A 90 5.22 -0.14 -15.58
CA PRO A 90 6.43 0.34 -16.20
C PRO A 90 7.62 -0.20 -15.40
N THR A 91 8.46 -1.02 -16.05
CA THR A 91 9.74 -1.50 -15.53
C THR A 91 10.51 -0.33 -14.94
N LEU A 92 10.64 -0.26 -13.60
CA LEU A 92 11.54 0.66 -12.92
C LEU A 92 12.99 0.29 -13.27
N SER A 93 13.47 0.82 -14.39
CA SER A 93 14.84 0.64 -14.90
C SER A 93 15.89 1.50 -14.18
N PHE A 94 15.50 2.29 -13.17
CA PHE A 94 16.38 3.23 -12.48
C PHE A 94 17.44 2.58 -11.56
N ILE A 95 17.41 1.26 -11.38
CA ILE A 95 18.36 0.56 -10.49
C ILE A 95 19.73 0.32 -11.19
N SER A 96 19.84 0.48 -12.52
CA SER A 96 21.06 0.09 -13.25
C SER A 96 22.07 1.20 -13.59
N ASP A 97 21.78 2.49 -13.34
CA ASP A 97 22.64 3.60 -13.84
C ASP A 97 23.44 4.34 -12.75
N GLY A 98 23.52 3.78 -11.53
CA GLY A 98 24.32 4.32 -10.42
C GLY A 98 25.65 3.61 -10.17
N GLN A 99 25.97 2.55 -10.92
CA GLN A 99 27.09 1.64 -10.68
C GLN A 99 28.17 1.69 -11.78
N ASN A 100 28.27 2.79 -12.55
CA ASN A 100 29.33 2.95 -13.54
C ASN A 100 29.86 4.40 -13.65
N LYS A 101 30.25 4.98 -12.51
CA LYS A 101 31.00 6.26 -12.47
C LYS A 101 32.07 6.31 -11.38
N MET A 102 32.70 5.18 -11.11
CA MET A 102 33.94 5.07 -10.31
C MET A 102 34.86 4.01 -10.93
N THR A 103 35.34 4.27 -12.14
CA THR A 103 36.60 3.75 -12.69
C THR A 103 37.28 4.85 -13.47
#